data_AF-A0A7S2JMU1-F1
#
_entry.id   AF-A0A7S2JMU1-F1
#
_cell.length_a   1.000
_cell.length_b   1.000
_cell.length_c   1.000
_cell.angle_alpha   90.00
_cell.angle_beta   90.00
_cell.angle_gamma   90.00
#
_symmetry.space_group_name_H-M   'P 1'
#
loop_
_entity.id
_entity.type
_entity.pdbx_description
1 polymer ?
#
loop_
_entity_poly.entity_id
_entity_poly.type
_entity_poly.pdbx_seq_one_letter_code
_entity_poly.pdbx_strand_id
1 'polypeptide(L)'
;EIEWDYPFELLVCYNTPKPMPEAEASLEILDGKEWLPAIGTPRGRRVRVLRVESSHSKAENLNAALEFVHTANVVIYDADHHPDADSLLVASAAMAEYGVSCIQGSTYLRSRPTLLSQYINAEFFVTHFVFFPAMQFATSMGVFGGSNALWRTAALKEFQFRADVQTEDIDLSTRALLGGQVTIRFEPRCRSGELPPASMIALYRQRLRWALGWDQVTLQHMPSIWRARLPCGQKLGLTYILPLRWGILLSATLNALLTPLVALWYFESTGGQLGLPIDLCILFSLCAFLGVCAVVALN
;
A
#
# COMPACT_ATOMS: atom_id res chain seq x y z
N GLU A 1 10.33 -10.99 -17.27
CA GLU A 1 9.04 -11.61 -17.67
C GLU A 1 8.47 -12.29 -16.43
N ILE A 2 7.17 -12.24 -16.21
CA ILE A 2 6.55 -12.88 -15.02
C ILE A 2 6.59 -14.40 -15.24
N GLU A 3 7.24 -15.12 -14.35
CA GLU A 3 7.23 -16.58 -14.27
C GLU A 3 5.82 -17.03 -13.88
N TRP A 4 5.09 -17.58 -14.84
CA TRP A 4 3.75 -18.11 -14.63
C TRP A 4 3.44 -19.14 -15.70
N ASP A 5 3.18 -20.37 -15.27
CA ASP A 5 3.06 -21.53 -16.17
C ASP A 5 1.66 -21.76 -16.75
N TYR A 6 0.69 -20.89 -16.43
CA TYR A 6 -0.70 -21.03 -16.87
C TYR A 6 -1.09 -19.87 -17.81
N PRO A 7 -2.18 -20.01 -18.58
CA PRO A 7 -2.71 -18.91 -19.37
C PRO A 7 -2.89 -17.66 -18.52
N PHE A 8 -2.45 -16.52 -19.04
CA PHE A 8 -2.45 -15.24 -18.35
C PHE A 8 -2.93 -14.14 -19.28
N GLU A 9 -3.96 -13.42 -18.86
CA GLU A 9 -4.48 -12.24 -19.56
C GLU A 9 -4.08 -10.99 -18.78
N LEU A 10 -3.38 -10.07 -19.45
CA LEU A 10 -3.12 -8.73 -18.95
C LEU A 10 -4.19 -7.80 -19.48
N LEU A 11 -5.08 -7.34 -18.59
CA LEU A 11 -6.06 -6.31 -18.89
C LEU A 11 -5.49 -4.94 -18.51
N VAL A 12 -5.18 -4.13 -19.51
CA VAL A 12 -4.75 -2.74 -19.34
C VAL A 12 -5.98 -1.84 -19.37
N CYS A 13 -6.42 -1.35 -18.22
CA CYS A 13 -7.49 -0.36 -18.14
C CYS A 13 -6.95 1.05 -17.91
N TYR A 14 -7.44 2.03 -18.66
CA TYR A 14 -6.99 3.42 -18.51
C TYR A 14 -8.07 4.43 -18.89
N ASN A 15 -7.88 5.65 -18.40
CA ASN A 15 -8.56 6.86 -18.84
C ASN A 15 -7.51 7.98 -18.97
N THR A 16 -7.78 8.99 -19.78
CA THR A 16 -6.89 10.16 -19.86
C THR A 16 -7.66 11.44 -20.17
N PRO A 17 -7.40 12.55 -19.46
CA PRO A 17 -8.03 13.84 -19.75
C PRO A 17 -7.46 14.50 -21.02
N LYS A 18 -6.31 14.02 -21.52
CA LYS A 18 -5.65 14.53 -22.73
C LYS A 18 -5.18 13.35 -23.59
N PRO A 19 -5.26 13.43 -24.93
CA PRO A 19 -4.73 12.39 -25.81
C PRO A 19 -3.26 12.09 -25.51
N MET A 20 -2.88 10.81 -25.55
CA MET A 20 -1.51 10.32 -25.36
C MET A 20 -1.10 9.48 -26.56
N PRO A 21 -0.94 10.09 -27.76
CA PRO A 21 -0.93 9.37 -29.03
C PRO A 21 0.13 8.27 -29.12
N GLU A 22 1.33 8.49 -28.55
CA GLU A 22 2.39 7.46 -28.55
C GLU A 22 2.03 6.24 -27.69
N ALA A 23 1.48 6.48 -26.51
CA ALA A 23 1.06 5.42 -25.60
C ALA A 23 -0.20 4.70 -26.13
N GLU A 24 -1.18 5.46 -26.63
CA GLU A 24 -2.42 4.93 -27.19
C GLU A 24 -2.15 4.10 -28.45
N ALA A 25 -1.29 4.57 -29.37
CA ALA A 25 -0.88 3.78 -30.53
C ALA A 25 -0.14 2.48 -30.13
N SER A 26 0.68 2.54 -29.08
CA SER A 26 1.36 1.35 -28.56
C SER A 26 0.37 0.34 -27.96
N LEU A 27 -0.65 0.83 -27.24
CA LEU A 27 -1.70 -0.01 -26.67
C LEU A 27 -2.60 -0.61 -27.76
N GLU A 28 -2.98 0.15 -28.78
CA GLU A 28 -3.73 -0.36 -29.94
C GLU A 28 -2.98 -1.49 -30.66
N ILE A 29 -1.66 -1.37 -30.79
CA ILE A 29 -0.82 -2.43 -31.36
C ILE A 29 -0.76 -3.67 -30.46
N LEU A 30 -0.95 -3.52 -29.15
CA LEU A 30 -0.91 -4.64 -28.19
C LEU A 30 -2.27 -5.29 -27.97
N ASP A 31 -3.38 -4.58 -28.20
CA ASP A 31 -4.72 -5.10 -27.94
C ASP A 31 -5.03 -6.33 -28.80
N GLY A 32 -5.56 -7.37 -28.16
CA GLY A 32 -5.85 -8.65 -28.79
C GLY A 32 -4.63 -9.48 -29.17
N LYS A 33 -3.39 -9.02 -28.87
CA LYS A 33 -2.21 -9.86 -29.11
C LYS A 33 -2.22 -11.09 -28.23
N GLU A 34 -1.97 -12.22 -28.86
CA GLU A 34 -1.79 -13.51 -28.22
C GLU A 34 -0.42 -14.09 -28.54
N TRP A 35 0.29 -14.50 -27.50
CA TRP A 35 1.53 -15.25 -27.61
C TRP A 35 1.23 -16.71 -27.26
N LEU A 36 0.95 -17.50 -28.30
CA LEU A 36 0.71 -18.93 -28.19
C LEU A 36 2.04 -19.68 -27.95
N PRO A 37 2.05 -20.76 -27.17
CA PRO A 37 3.27 -21.50 -26.87
C PRO A 37 3.79 -22.23 -28.13
N ALA A 38 4.80 -21.65 -28.79
CA ALA A 38 5.63 -22.37 -29.75
C ALA A 38 6.71 -23.13 -28.97
N ILE A 39 6.67 -24.48 -29.03
CA ILE A 39 7.64 -25.46 -28.52
C ILE A 39 8.73 -24.85 -27.61
N GLY A 40 8.48 -24.77 -26.30
CA GLY A 40 9.51 -24.49 -25.29
C GLY A 40 9.29 -23.30 -24.36
N THR A 41 8.29 -22.44 -24.56
CA THR A 41 7.92 -21.37 -23.60
C THR A 41 6.55 -21.63 -22.94
N PRO A 42 6.36 -21.33 -21.64
CA PRO A 42 5.08 -21.56 -20.98
C PRO A 42 3.95 -20.64 -21.49
N ARG A 43 3.03 -21.26 -22.24
CA ARG A 43 1.56 -21.27 -22.04
C ARG A 43 0.77 -19.96 -22.09
N GLY A 44 0.68 -19.33 -23.27
CA GLY A 44 -0.48 -18.52 -23.67
C GLY A 44 -0.64 -17.20 -22.92
N ARG A 45 -0.11 -16.11 -23.48
CA ARG A 45 -0.32 -14.76 -22.96
C ARG A 45 -1.26 -14.00 -23.86
N ARG A 46 -2.19 -13.23 -23.27
CA ARG A 46 -3.04 -12.31 -24.00
C ARG A 46 -2.95 -10.92 -23.38
N VAL A 47 -2.96 -9.89 -24.21
CA VAL A 47 -3.18 -8.51 -23.76
C VAL A 47 -4.54 -8.05 -24.24
N ARG A 48 -5.28 -7.41 -23.35
CA ARG A 48 -6.51 -6.71 -23.66
C ARG A 48 -6.42 -5.29 -23.17
N VAL A 49 -6.84 -4.34 -23.98
CA VAL A 49 -6.84 -2.92 -23.64
C VAL A 49 -8.29 -2.46 -23.46
N LEU A 50 -8.53 -1.72 -22.38
CA LEU A 50 -9.83 -1.13 -22.06
C LEU A 50 -9.65 0.35 -21.76
N ARG A 51 -10.00 1.20 -22.73
CA ARG A 51 -10.15 2.63 -22.51
C ARG A 51 -11.54 2.89 -21.91
N VAL A 52 -11.60 3.45 -20.70
CA VAL A 52 -12.85 3.74 -20.00
C VAL A 52 -13.15 5.24 -20.12
N GLU A 53 -13.80 5.65 -21.21
CA GLU A 53 -14.04 7.07 -21.52
C GLU A 53 -14.86 7.80 -20.46
N SER A 54 -15.77 7.11 -19.77
CA SER A 54 -16.60 7.68 -18.71
C SER A 54 -15.90 7.76 -17.35
N SER A 55 -14.68 7.24 -17.22
CA SER A 55 -13.96 7.18 -15.96
C SER A 55 -13.13 8.43 -15.72
N HIS A 56 -13.14 8.87 -14.46
CA HIS A 56 -12.35 9.98 -13.95
C HIS A 56 -11.35 9.53 -12.86
N SER A 57 -11.33 8.24 -12.50
CA SER A 57 -10.56 7.73 -11.38
C SER A 57 -10.03 6.31 -11.61
N LYS A 58 -9.02 5.93 -10.83
CA LYS A 58 -8.51 4.55 -10.78
C LYS A 58 -9.61 3.58 -10.34
N ALA A 59 -10.41 3.96 -9.33
CA ALA A 59 -11.53 3.15 -8.84
C ALA A 59 -12.53 2.78 -9.93
N GLU A 60 -12.95 3.75 -10.74
CA GLU A 60 -13.88 3.53 -11.86
C GLU A 60 -13.27 2.65 -12.95
N ASN A 61 -12.00 2.87 -13.30
CA ASN A 61 -11.29 2.00 -14.24
C ASN A 61 -11.23 0.55 -13.77
N LEU A 62 -10.88 0.33 -12.49
CA LEU A 62 -10.79 -1.00 -11.91
C LEU A 62 -12.16 -1.68 -11.84
N ASN A 63 -13.22 -0.96 -11.49
CA ASN A 63 -14.58 -1.52 -11.49
C ASN A 63 -15.03 -1.93 -12.90
N ALA A 64 -14.81 -1.08 -13.91
CA ALA A 64 -15.12 -1.41 -15.29
C ALA A 64 -14.28 -2.61 -15.80
N ALA A 65 -13.01 -2.68 -15.41
CA ALA A 65 -12.14 -3.79 -15.74
C ALA A 65 -12.61 -5.12 -15.10
N LEU A 66 -13.05 -5.08 -13.84
CA LEU A 66 -13.53 -6.25 -13.09
C LEU A 66 -14.73 -6.94 -13.75
N GLU A 67 -15.55 -6.23 -14.53
CA GLU A 67 -16.66 -6.84 -15.30
C GLU A 67 -16.17 -7.91 -16.29
N PHE A 68 -14.96 -7.73 -16.82
CA PHE A 68 -14.33 -8.64 -17.77
C PHE A 68 -13.46 -9.73 -17.12
N VAL A 69 -13.24 -9.64 -15.81
CA VAL A 69 -12.44 -10.62 -15.07
C VAL A 69 -13.31 -11.81 -14.67
N HIS A 70 -13.09 -12.95 -15.31
CA HIS A 70 -13.81 -14.21 -15.02
C HIS A 70 -12.94 -15.27 -14.34
N THR A 71 -11.66 -14.98 -14.12
CA THR A 71 -10.72 -15.87 -13.43
C THR A 71 -11.00 -15.90 -11.93
N ALA A 72 -10.60 -16.98 -11.26
CA ALA A 72 -10.78 -17.13 -9.81
C ALA A 72 -9.98 -16.09 -9.01
N ASN A 73 -8.80 -15.72 -9.52
CA ASN A 73 -7.92 -14.73 -8.91
C ASN A 73 -7.56 -13.64 -9.93
N VAL A 74 -7.27 -12.45 -9.42
CA VAL A 74 -6.83 -11.29 -10.19
C VAL A 74 -5.74 -10.57 -9.41
N VAL A 75 -4.72 -10.11 -10.14
CA VAL A 75 -3.64 -9.31 -9.56
C VAL A 75 -3.75 -7.88 -10.06
N ILE A 76 -3.54 -6.91 -9.16
CA ILE A 76 -3.61 -5.48 -9.48
C ILE A 76 -2.20 -4.90 -9.44
N TYR A 77 -1.83 -4.19 -10.50
CA TYR A 77 -0.60 -3.42 -10.61
C TYR A 77 -0.90 -2.04 -11.16
N ASP A 78 -0.28 -1.02 -10.58
CA ASP A 78 -0.19 0.30 -11.20
C ASP A 78 0.76 0.29 -12.40
N ALA A 79 0.60 1.25 -13.31
CA ALA A 79 1.33 1.27 -14.58
C ALA A 79 2.85 1.45 -14.43
N ASP A 80 3.31 1.97 -13.30
CA ASP A 80 4.72 2.15 -12.96
C ASP A 80 5.34 0.97 -12.21
N HIS A 81 4.53 0.00 -11.79
CA HIS A 81 5.00 -1.23 -11.15
C HIS A 81 5.63 -2.20 -12.14
N HIS A 82 6.68 -2.87 -11.67
CA HIS A 82 7.35 -3.94 -12.38
C HIS A 82 7.57 -5.10 -11.39
N PRO A 83 6.65 -6.08 -11.31
CA PRO A 83 6.80 -7.21 -10.40
C PRO A 83 8.08 -8.01 -10.70
N ASP A 84 8.71 -8.52 -9.64
CA ASP A 84 9.78 -9.52 -9.76
C ASP A 84 9.23 -10.75 -10.50
N ALA A 85 10.11 -11.48 -11.21
CA ALA A 85 9.69 -12.56 -12.09
C ALA A 85 8.84 -13.62 -11.37
N ASP A 86 9.23 -14.01 -10.16
CA ASP A 86 8.60 -15.00 -9.30
C ASP A 86 7.47 -14.44 -8.41
N SER A 87 7.25 -13.11 -8.41
CA SER A 87 6.37 -12.42 -7.48
C SER A 87 4.94 -12.99 -7.45
N LEU A 88 4.37 -13.28 -8.64
CA LEU A 88 3.03 -13.85 -8.76
C LEU A 88 2.95 -15.30 -8.28
N LEU A 89 4.01 -16.10 -8.49
CA LEU A 89 4.09 -17.48 -7.97
C LEU A 89 4.14 -17.47 -6.45
N VAL A 90 4.95 -16.59 -5.87
CA VAL A 90 5.04 -16.39 -4.42
C VAL A 90 3.68 -15.99 -3.84
N ALA A 91 3.00 -15.01 -4.46
CA ALA A 91 1.68 -14.57 -4.02
C ALA A 91 0.64 -15.70 -4.10
N SER A 92 0.62 -16.45 -5.21
CA SER A 92 -0.30 -17.56 -5.40
C SER A 92 -0.05 -18.70 -4.40
N ALA A 93 1.22 -19.03 -4.14
CA ALA A 93 1.60 -20.05 -3.16
C ALA A 93 1.16 -19.64 -1.74
N ALA A 94 1.44 -18.39 -1.35
CA ALA A 94 1.01 -17.85 -0.05
C ALA A 94 -0.53 -17.83 0.08
N MET A 95 -1.25 -17.40 -0.97
CA MET A 95 -2.72 -17.40 -0.97
C MET A 95 -3.28 -18.80 -0.73
N ALA A 96 -2.71 -19.82 -1.39
CA ALA A 96 -3.11 -21.21 -1.22
C ALA A 96 -2.75 -21.77 0.17
N GLU A 97 -1.54 -21.48 0.66
CA GLU A 97 -1.04 -21.93 1.98
C GLU A 97 -1.91 -21.40 3.13
N TYR A 98 -2.22 -20.09 3.10
CA TYR A 98 -2.94 -19.44 4.20
C TYR A 98 -4.46 -19.42 4.00
N GLY A 99 -4.96 -19.79 2.81
CA GLY A 99 -6.38 -19.79 2.51
C GLY A 99 -7.04 -18.40 2.54
N VAL A 100 -6.27 -17.34 2.30
CA VAL A 100 -6.74 -15.95 2.44
C VAL A 100 -7.40 -15.41 1.18
N SER A 101 -8.07 -14.26 1.31
CA SER A 101 -8.77 -13.58 0.21
C SER A 101 -7.86 -12.64 -0.58
N CYS A 102 -6.83 -12.09 0.05
CA CYS A 102 -5.86 -11.18 -0.56
C CYS A 102 -4.45 -11.39 -0.03
N ILE A 103 -3.47 -11.37 -0.94
CA ILE A 103 -2.04 -11.24 -0.63
C ILE A 103 -1.56 -9.87 -1.10
N GLN A 104 -1.16 -9.01 -0.18
CA GLN A 104 -0.44 -7.76 -0.45
C GLN A 104 1.06 -8.04 -0.47
N GLY A 105 1.71 -7.70 -1.58
CA GLY A 105 3.16 -7.79 -1.72
C GLY A 105 3.91 -6.54 -1.25
N SER A 106 5.24 -6.62 -1.22
CA SER A 106 6.13 -5.50 -0.89
C SER A 106 6.55 -4.70 -2.12
N THR A 107 6.82 -3.42 -1.93
CA THR A 107 7.24 -2.52 -3.00
C THR A 107 8.61 -1.91 -2.71
N TYR A 108 9.42 -1.72 -3.75
CA TYR A 108 10.70 -1.02 -3.69
C TYR A 108 10.83 -0.07 -4.88
N LEU A 109 11.74 0.91 -4.84
CA LEU A 109 11.93 1.82 -5.98
C LEU A 109 12.93 1.26 -6.99
N ARG A 110 12.55 1.24 -8.28
CA ARG A 110 13.39 0.81 -9.40
C ARG A 110 14.01 1.98 -10.17
N SER A 111 14.74 2.84 -9.48
CA SER A 111 15.42 4.00 -10.08
C SER A 111 16.90 4.06 -9.74
N ARG A 112 17.64 4.92 -10.47
CA ARG A 112 18.98 5.32 -10.03
C ARG A 112 18.90 6.02 -8.67
N PRO A 113 19.88 5.81 -7.78
CA PRO A 113 19.87 6.40 -6.45
C PRO A 113 20.10 7.92 -6.53
N THR A 114 19.08 8.67 -6.13
CA THR A 114 19.12 10.08 -5.76
C THR A 114 18.86 10.20 -4.25
N LEU A 115 19.14 11.36 -3.65
CA LEU A 115 18.80 11.60 -2.24
C LEU A 115 17.29 11.37 -1.98
N LEU A 116 16.44 11.84 -2.90
CA LEU A 116 14.99 11.66 -2.82
C LEU A 116 14.59 10.17 -2.87
N SER A 117 15.08 9.43 -3.87
CA SER A 117 14.74 8.00 -3.98
C SER A 117 15.32 7.18 -2.83
N GLN A 118 16.44 7.58 -2.24
CA GLN A 118 17.01 6.90 -1.07
C GLN A 118 16.17 7.16 0.18
N TYR A 119 15.70 8.38 0.36
CA TYR A 119 14.74 8.72 1.42
C TYR A 119 13.47 7.86 1.29
N ILE A 120 12.84 7.84 0.10
CA ILE A 120 11.62 7.05 -0.14
C ILE A 120 11.90 5.55 -0.02
N ASN A 121 13.06 5.06 -0.45
CA ASN A 121 13.42 3.64 -0.28
C ASN A 121 13.58 3.26 1.19
N ALA A 122 14.20 4.11 2.01
CA ALA A 122 14.30 3.87 3.45
C ALA A 122 12.91 3.82 4.10
N GLU A 123 12.04 4.74 3.68
CA GLU A 123 10.64 4.79 4.08
C GLU A 123 9.90 3.49 3.72
N PHE A 124 9.95 3.07 2.44
CA PHE A 124 9.36 1.83 1.96
C PHE A 124 9.93 0.61 2.67
N PHE A 125 11.22 0.62 2.99
CA PHE A 125 11.85 -0.46 3.73
C PHE A 125 11.24 -0.61 5.13
N VAL A 126 11.12 0.49 5.87
CA VAL A 126 10.48 0.47 7.19
C VAL A 126 9.03 0.00 7.08
N THR A 127 8.28 0.51 6.11
CA THR A 127 6.85 0.16 5.95
C THR A 127 6.66 -1.32 5.60
N HIS A 128 7.38 -1.83 4.61
CA HIS A 128 7.16 -3.18 4.09
C HIS A 128 7.92 -4.28 4.85
N PHE A 129 9.06 -4.00 5.46
CA PHE A 129 9.88 -5.03 6.11
C PHE A 129 9.88 -4.96 7.64
N VAL A 130 9.38 -3.86 8.22
CA VAL A 130 9.24 -3.73 9.68
C VAL A 130 7.77 -3.61 10.04
N PHE A 131 7.09 -2.59 9.52
CA PHE A 131 5.75 -2.24 9.99
C PHE A 131 4.68 -3.27 9.60
N PHE A 132 4.49 -3.55 8.31
CA PHE A 132 3.43 -4.49 7.89
C PHE A 132 3.63 -5.90 8.45
N PRO A 133 4.85 -6.48 8.50
CA PRO A 133 5.07 -7.75 9.18
C PRO A 133 4.74 -7.70 10.68
N ALA A 134 5.16 -6.65 11.39
CA ALA A 134 4.87 -6.50 12.82
C ALA A 134 3.37 -6.31 13.09
N MET A 135 2.70 -5.50 12.27
CA MET A 135 1.25 -5.28 12.33
C MET A 135 0.50 -6.58 12.09
N GLN A 136 0.86 -7.33 11.05
CA GLN A 136 0.28 -8.64 10.77
C GLN A 136 0.50 -9.63 11.91
N PHE A 137 1.71 -9.69 12.47
CA PHE A 137 1.99 -10.55 13.60
C PHE A 137 1.14 -10.20 14.83
N ALA A 138 1.03 -8.91 15.16
CA ALA A 138 0.33 -8.44 16.36
C ALA A 138 -1.20 -8.50 16.24
N THR A 139 -1.73 -8.35 15.02
CA THR A 139 -3.17 -8.11 14.80
C THR A 139 -3.86 -9.17 13.93
N SER A 140 -3.08 -10.06 13.32
CA SER A 140 -3.55 -11.03 12.32
C SER A 140 -4.28 -10.37 11.14
N MET A 141 -3.79 -9.20 10.72
CA MET A 141 -4.36 -8.39 9.64
C MET A 141 -3.30 -7.93 8.65
N GLY A 142 -3.67 -7.89 7.38
CA GLY A 142 -3.00 -7.13 6.33
C GLY A 142 -3.91 -6.01 5.83
N VAL A 143 -3.34 -5.12 5.01
CA VAL A 143 -4.06 -4.03 4.34
C VAL A 143 -3.63 -4.04 2.88
N PHE A 144 -4.56 -3.76 1.97
CA PHE A 144 -4.24 -3.61 0.55
C PHE A 144 -3.91 -2.15 0.25
N GLY A 145 -2.74 -1.93 -0.36
CA GLY A 145 -2.17 -0.60 -0.65
C GLY A 145 -2.21 -0.22 -2.13
N GLY A 146 -3.25 -0.66 -2.85
CA GLY A 146 -3.55 -0.15 -4.19
C GLY A 146 -2.87 -0.84 -5.35
N SER A 147 -1.76 -1.55 -5.12
CA SER A 147 -0.98 -2.24 -6.16
C SER A 147 -0.20 -3.41 -5.57
N ASN A 148 0.35 -4.26 -6.45
CA ASN A 148 1.09 -5.47 -6.11
C ASN A 148 0.31 -6.39 -5.15
N ALA A 149 -0.94 -6.65 -5.48
CA ALA A 149 -1.79 -7.51 -4.67
C ALA A 149 -2.59 -8.51 -5.49
N LEU A 150 -2.52 -9.77 -5.07
CA LEU A 150 -3.32 -10.86 -5.61
C LEU A 150 -4.59 -11.02 -4.78
N TRP A 151 -5.73 -10.96 -5.44
CA TRP A 151 -7.04 -11.06 -4.83
C TRP A 151 -7.82 -12.26 -5.37
N ARG A 152 -8.65 -12.87 -4.52
CA ARG A 152 -9.79 -13.65 -4.98
C ARG A 152 -10.77 -12.71 -5.68
N THR A 153 -11.08 -12.99 -6.94
CA THR A 153 -11.94 -12.13 -7.76
C THR A 153 -13.32 -11.93 -7.13
N ALA A 154 -13.87 -12.96 -6.49
CA ALA A 154 -15.17 -12.88 -5.81
C ALA A 154 -15.19 -11.79 -4.72
N ALA A 155 -14.13 -11.68 -3.92
CA ALA A 155 -14.04 -10.67 -2.86
C ALA A 155 -13.97 -9.25 -3.45
N LEU A 156 -13.17 -9.03 -4.49
CA LEU A 156 -13.13 -7.72 -5.15
C LEU A 156 -14.46 -7.34 -5.80
N LYS A 157 -15.18 -8.30 -6.39
CA LYS A 157 -16.50 -8.06 -6.99
C LYS A 157 -17.58 -7.77 -5.96
N GLU A 158 -17.49 -8.37 -4.78
CA GLU A 158 -18.44 -8.13 -3.69
C GLU A 158 -18.30 -6.71 -3.11
N PHE A 159 -17.07 -6.29 -2.83
CA PHE A 159 -16.83 -5.00 -2.17
C PHE A 159 -16.71 -3.84 -3.15
N GLN A 160 -16.13 -4.06 -4.33
CA GLN A 160 -15.83 -3.04 -5.36
C GLN A 160 -15.04 -1.82 -4.86
N PHE A 161 -14.49 -1.06 -5.80
CA PHE A 161 -13.79 0.19 -5.51
C PHE A 161 -14.78 1.35 -5.40
N ARG A 162 -14.62 2.21 -4.39
CA ARG A 162 -15.44 3.42 -4.27
C ARG A 162 -14.73 4.59 -4.95
N ALA A 163 -15.44 5.30 -5.82
CA ALA A 163 -14.90 6.45 -6.56
C ALA A 163 -14.97 7.77 -5.78
N ASP A 164 -15.76 7.82 -4.70
CA ASP A 164 -15.98 9.01 -3.88
C ASP A 164 -14.94 9.17 -2.74
N VAL A 165 -13.90 8.33 -2.74
CA VAL A 165 -12.79 8.36 -1.78
C VAL A 165 -11.46 8.51 -2.50
N GLN A 166 -10.50 9.23 -1.89
CA GLN A 166 -9.17 9.43 -2.51
C GLN A 166 -8.21 8.24 -2.39
N THR A 167 -8.49 7.34 -1.44
CA THR A 167 -7.75 6.09 -1.19
C THR A 167 -8.72 4.93 -1.27
N GLU A 168 -9.09 4.58 -2.50
CA GLU A 168 -10.08 3.53 -2.81
C GLU A 168 -9.66 2.15 -2.31
N ASP A 169 -8.35 1.94 -2.19
CA ASP A 169 -7.68 0.74 -1.71
C ASP A 169 -7.82 0.54 -0.21
N ILE A 170 -7.58 1.57 0.59
CA ILE A 170 -7.72 1.54 2.05
C ILE A 170 -9.21 1.46 2.42
N ASP A 171 -10.08 2.18 1.71
CA ASP A 171 -11.53 2.07 1.88
C ASP A 171 -12.03 0.65 1.56
N LEU A 172 -11.63 0.07 0.43
CA LEU A 172 -11.96 -1.31 0.07
C LEU A 172 -11.47 -2.29 1.13
N SER A 173 -10.20 -2.18 1.54
CA SER A 173 -9.62 -3.02 2.59
C SER A 173 -10.44 -2.96 3.88
N THR A 174 -10.79 -1.76 4.31
CA THR A 174 -11.53 -1.52 5.56
C THR A 174 -12.93 -2.11 5.48
N ARG A 175 -13.67 -1.87 4.39
CA ARG A 175 -15.01 -2.43 4.19
C ARG A 175 -14.99 -3.95 4.10
N ALA A 176 -14.01 -4.50 3.38
CA ALA A 176 -13.85 -5.94 3.21
C ALA A 176 -13.58 -6.64 4.55
N LEU A 177 -12.68 -6.08 5.36
CA LEU A 177 -12.38 -6.58 6.71
C LEU A 177 -13.59 -6.42 7.64
N LEU A 178 -14.33 -5.31 7.58
CA LEU A 178 -15.56 -5.09 8.34
C LEU A 178 -16.67 -6.11 8.00
N GLY A 179 -16.71 -6.59 6.75
CA GLY A 179 -17.60 -7.66 6.33
C GLY A 179 -17.31 -9.01 7.00
N GLY A 180 -16.12 -9.18 7.58
CA GLY A 180 -15.73 -10.36 8.38
C GLY A 180 -15.42 -11.63 7.58
N GLN A 181 -15.65 -11.63 6.26
CA GLN A 181 -15.40 -12.76 5.37
C GLN A 181 -14.08 -12.64 4.59
N VAL A 182 -13.52 -11.44 4.48
CA VAL A 182 -12.27 -11.19 3.77
C VAL A 182 -11.11 -11.19 4.75
N THR A 183 -10.07 -11.92 4.38
CA THR A 183 -8.76 -11.90 5.06
C THR A 183 -7.71 -11.38 4.10
N ILE A 184 -6.94 -10.41 4.56
CA ILE A 184 -5.82 -9.82 3.82
C ILE A 184 -4.55 -10.21 4.57
N ARG A 185 -3.53 -10.63 3.84
CA ARG A 185 -2.22 -10.97 4.38
C ARG A 185 -1.12 -10.28 3.59
N PHE A 186 -0.10 -9.82 4.29
CA PHE A 186 1.11 -9.27 3.73
C PHE A 186 2.16 -10.37 3.52
N GLU A 187 2.77 -10.41 2.33
CA GLU A 187 3.84 -11.34 1.94
C GLU A 187 5.05 -10.55 1.40
N PRO A 188 6.10 -10.33 2.21
CA PRO A 188 7.23 -9.50 1.80
C PRO A 188 8.01 -10.07 0.61
N ARG A 189 7.97 -11.38 0.36
CA ARG A 189 8.66 -12.01 -0.78
C ARG A 189 7.98 -11.72 -2.13
N CYS A 190 6.70 -11.34 -2.14
CA CYS A 190 5.96 -10.91 -3.33
C CYS A 190 6.37 -9.47 -3.69
N ARG A 191 7.50 -9.30 -4.38
CA ARG A 191 8.14 -8.00 -4.60
C ARG A 191 7.73 -7.34 -5.92
N SER A 192 7.68 -6.02 -5.92
CA SER A 192 7.47 -5.23 -7.14
C SER A 192 8.23 -3.90 -7.09
N GLY A 193 8.88 -3.55 -8.19
CA GLY A 193 9.60 -2.30 -8.36
C GLY A 193 8.70 -1.19 -8.91
N GLU A 194 8.52 -0.10 -8.16
CA GLU A 194 7.77 1.11 -8.57
C GLU A 194 8.72 2.24 -9.01
N LEU A 195 8.27 3.16 -9.86
CA LEU A 195 9.03 4.36 -10.20
C LEU A 195 8.84 5.43 -9.11
N PRO A 196 9.91 6.14 -8.70
CA PRO A 196 9.76 7.21 -7.72
C PRO A 196 9.03 8.42 -8.33
N PRO A 197 8.41 9.27 -7.49
CA PRO A 197 7.91 10.57 -7.92
C PRO A 197 9.01 11.41 -8.58
N ALA A 198 8.67 12.09 -9.68
CA ALA A 198 9.63 12.84 -10.49
C ALA A 198 10.26 14.06 -9.78
N SER A 199 9.68 14.52 -8.67
CA SER A 199 10.17 15.68 -7.92
C SER A 199 9.65 15.70 -6.47
N MET A 200 10.25 16.55 -5.63
CA MET A 200 9.75 16.83 -4.27
C MET A 200 8.30 17.34 -4.25
N ILE A 201 7.91 18.13 -5.25
CA ILE A 201 6.53 18.65 -5.36
C ILE A 201 5.57 17.52 -5.71
N ALA A 202 5.98 16.60 -6.58
CA ALA A 202 5.20 15.41 -6.92
C ALA A 202 5.03 14.51 -5.69
N LEU A 203 6.11 14.27 -4.93
CA LEU A 203 6.07 13.55 -3.66
C LEU A 203 5.12 14.23 -2.67
N TYR A 204 5.25 15.54 -2.45
CA TYR A 204 4.37 16.28 -1.54
C TYR A 204 2.89 16.13 -1.91
N ARG A 205 2.55 16.27 -3.20
CA ARG A 205 1.16 16.09 -3.68
C ARG A 205 0.66 14.67 -3.50
N GLN A 206 1.52 13.65 -3.68
CA GLN A 206 1.18 12.26 -3.43
C GLN A 206 0.85 12.05 -1.95
N ARG A 207 1.75 12.44 -1.04
CA ARG A 207 1.58 12.28 0.41
C ARG A 207 0.41 13.08 0.97
N LEU A 208 0.16 14.28 0.45
CA LEU A 208 -1.02 15.06 0.84
C LEU A 208 -2.31 14.33 0.46
N ARG A 209 -2.36 13.74 -0.74
CA ARG A 209 -3.52 12.97 -1.20
C ARG A 209 -3.77 11.75 -0.33
N TRP A 210 -2.70 11.01 -0.01
CA TRP A 210 -2.75 9.87 0.90
C TRP A 210 -3.23 10.32 2.28
N ALA A 211 -2.60 11.32 2.88
CA ALA A 211 -3.00 11.86 4.18
C ALA A 211 -4.50 12.19 4.23
N LEU A 212 -5.02 12.93 3.24
CA LEU A 212 -6.45 13.29 3.17
C LEU A 212 -7.37 12.08 2.96
N GLY A 213 -6.99 11.12 2.11
CA GLY A 213 -7.79 9.92 1.87
C GLY A 213 -7.88 9.02 3.09
N TRP A 214 -6.76 8.78 3.77
CA TRP A 214 -6.74 8.06 5.03
C TRP A 214 -7.60 8.73 6.12
N ASP A 215 -7.66 10.08 6.17
CA ASP A 215 -8.52 10.81 7.09
C ASP A 215 -10.00 10.63 6.75
N GLN A 216 -10.32 10.69 5.45
CA GLN A 216 -11.66 10.43 4.96
C GLN A 216 -12.13 9.03 5.35
N VAL A 217 -11.31 7.99 5.14
CA VAL A 217 -11.61 6.61 5.53
C VAL A 217 -11.75 6.47 7.04
N THR A 218 -10.86 7.10 7.81
CA THR A 218 -10.89 7.11 9.28
C THR A 218 -12.24 7.64 9.78
N LEU A 219 -12.64 8.82 9.31
CA LEU A 219 -13.89 9.46 9.74
C LEU A 219 -15.13 8.64 9.35
N GLN A 220 -15.11 7.99 8.18
CA GLN A 220 -16.22 7.18 7.69
C GLN A 220 -16.38 5.86 8.45
N HIS A 221 -15.28 5.15 8.73
CA HIS A 221 -15.34 3.76 9.17
C HIS A 221 -15.05 3.53 10.65
N MET A 222 -14.38 4.45 11.35
CA MET A 222 -14.00 4.24 12.76
C MET A 222 -15.19 3.91 13.67
N PRO A 223 -16.35 4.59 13.61
CA PRO A 223 -17.50 4.20 14.42
C PRO A 223 -17.97 2.77 14.16
N SER A 224 -17.93 2.34 12.90
CA SER A 224 -18.31 0.99 12.48
C SER A 224 -17.31 -0.06 12.95
N ILE A 225 -16.00 0.22 12.91
CA ILE A 225 -14.93 -0.66 13.40
C ILE A 225 -15.13 -1.02 14.87
N TRP A 226 -15.43 -0.04 15.72
CA TRP A 226 -15.63 -0.28 17.15
C TRP A 226 -16.91 -1.08 17.43
N ARG A 227 -17.97 -0.86 16.64
CA ARG A 227 -19.26 -1.58 16.78
C ARG A 227 -19.25 -2.98 16.14
N ALA A 228 -18.38 -3.23 15.17
CA ALA A 228 -18.34 -4.49 14.44
C ALA A 228 -17.92 -5.66 15.34
N ARG A 229 -18.34 -6.88 14.97
CA ARG A 229 -17.93 -8.12 15.66
C ARG A 229 -16.62 -8.65 15.08
N LEU A 230 -15.58 -7.81 15.11
CA LEU A 230 -14.24 -8.17 14.69
C LEU A 230 -13.40 -8.70 15.87
N PRO A 231 -12.44 -9.61 15.62
CA PRO A 231 -11.42 -9.97 16.60
C PRO A 231 -10.72 -8.73 17.18
N CYS A 232 -10.35 -8.77 18.46
CA CYS A 232 -9.72 -7.65 19.15
C CYS A 232 -8.45 -7.18 18.43
N GLY A 233 -7.59 -8.12 18.01
CA GLY A 233 -6.39 -7.82 17.22
C GLY A 233 -6.70 -7.01 15.97
N GLN A 234 -7.74 -7.39 15.22
CA GLN A 234 -8.13 -6.69 14.01
C GLN A 234 -8.68 -5.28 14.28
N LYS A 235 -9.45 -5.10 15.36
CA LYS A 235 -9.89 -3.75 15.79
C LYS A 235 -8.70 -2.87 16.17
N LEU A 236 -7.74 -3.42 16.89
CA LEU A 236 -6.51 -2.72 17.26
C LEU A 236 -5.68 -2.36 16.02
N GLY A 237 -5.56 -3.26 15.05
CA GLY A 237 -4.88 -3.01 13.78
C GLY A 237 -5.53 -1.86 13.00
N LEU A 238 -6.85 -1.92 12.78
CA LEU A 238 -7.58 -0.85 12.10
C LEU A 238 -7.50 0.48 12.85
N THR A 239 -7.59 0.46 14.18
CA THR A 239 -7.42 1.66 15.02
C THR A 239 -5.99 2.21 14.95
N TYR A 240 -4.99 1.34 14.83
CA TYR A 240 -3.61 1.76 14.70
C TYR A 240 -3.38 2.47 13.35
N ILE A 241 -3.76 1.84 12.24
CA ILE A 241 -3.45 2.34 10.90
C ILE A 241 -4.28 3.60 10.55
N LEU A 242 -5.51 3.71 11.03
CA LEU A 242 -6.43 4.80 10.67
C LEU A 242 -6.23 6.04 11.57
N PRO A 243 -6.77 6.13 12.81
CA PRO A 243 -6.69 7.35 13.62
C PRO A 243 -5.36 7.50 14.37
N LEU A 244 -4.70 6.41 14.77
CA LEU A 244 -3.57 6.51 15.71
C LEU A 244 -2.31 7.14 15.08
N ARG A 245 -2.23 7.19 13.74
CA ARG A 245 -1.17 7.92 13.03
C ARG A 245 -1.03 9.38 13.50
N TRP A 246 -2.14 10.08 13.72
CA TRP A 246 -2.12 11.45 14.26
C TRP A 246 -1.72 11.48 15.73
N GLY A 247 -2.13 10.48 16.50
CA GLY A 247 -1.73 10.33 17.89
C GLY A 247 -0.22 10.17 18.03
N ILE A 248 0.41 9.38 17.16
CA ILE A 248 1.86 9.18 17.18
C ILE A 248 2.58 10.45 16.70
N LEU A 249 2.13 11.10 15.62
CA LEU A 249 2.69 12.39 15.18
C LEU A 249 2.59 13.46 16.27
N LEU A 250 1.44 13.55 16.94
CA LEU A 250 1.23 14.45 18.06
C LEU A 250 2.16 14.07 19.22
N SER A 251 2.25 12.79 19.58
CA SER A 251 3.09 12.32 20.68
C SER A 251 4.56 12.70 20.48
N ALA A 252 5.03 12.61 19.24
CA ALA A 252 6.40 12.93 18.93
C ALA A 252 6.64 14.44 18.76
N THR A 253 5.64 15.19 18.28
CA THR A 253 5.69 16.65 18.30
C THR A 253 5.75 17.15 19.75
N LEU A 254 4.91 16.60 20.63
CA LEU A 254 4.93 16.88 22.07
C LEU A 254 6.28 16.48 22.66
N ASN A 255 6.82 15.31 22.31
CA ASN A 255 8.15 14.90 22.76
C ASN A 255 9.23 15.92 22.33
N ALA A 256 9.29 16.29 21.05
CA ALA A 256 10.27 17.25 20.55
C ALA A 256 10.19 18.62 21.24
N LEU A 257 8.98 19.04 21.66
CA LEU A 257 8.77 20.29 22.40
C LEU A 257 9.06 20.16 23.89
N LEU A 258 8.68 19.05 24.53
CA LEU A 258 8.77 18.86 25.97
C LEU A 258 10.16 18.43 26.43
N THR A 259 10.87 17.61 25.65
CA THR A 259 12.22 17.16 26.00
C THR A 259 13.18 18.32 26.30
N PRO A 260 13.34 19.36 25.46
CA PRO A 260 14.27 20.45 25.76
C PRO A 260 13.86 21.23 27.02
N LEU A 261 12.55 21.39 27.27
CA LEU A 261 12.04 22.07 28.46
C LEU A 261 12.34 21.27 29.74
N VAL A 262 12.12 19.95 29.71
CA VAL A 262 12.43 19.04 30.82
C VAL A 262 13.93 18.98 31.06
N ALA A 263 14.74 18.92 30.00
CA ALA A 263 16.19 18.92 30.10
C ALA A 263 16.72 20.24 30.70
N LEU A 264 16.17 21.39 30.30
CA LEU A 264 16.54 22.69 30.85
C LEU A 264 16.16 22.80 32.33
N TRP A 265 14.92 22.47 32.69
CA TRP A 265 14.47 22.46 34.09
C TRP A 265 15.35 21.55 34.95
N TYR A 266 15.70 20.36 34.45
CA TYR A 266 16.57 19.43 35.16
C TYR A 266 17.98 20.03 35.34
N PHE A 267 18.58 20.58 34.28
CA PHE A 267 19.89 21.21 34.32
C PHE A 267 19.97 22.37 35.32
N GLU A 268 18.94 23.22 35.37
CA GLU A 268 18.84 24.31 36.36
C GLU A 268 18.71 23.76 37.78
N SER A 269 17.88 22.73 37.98
CA SER A 269 17.64 22.12 39.30
C SER A 269 18.88 21.42 39.89
N THR A 270 19.79 20.93 39.04
CA THR A 270 21.02 20.23 39.45
C THR A 270 22.27 21.12 39.44
N GLY A 271 22.12 22.43 39.22
CA GLY A 271 23.25 23.36 39.18
C GLY A 271 24.22 23.09 38.03
N GLY A 272 23.71 22.58 36.90
CA GLY A 272 24.47 22.39 35.67
C GLY A 272 25.17 21.04 35.51
N GLN A 273 24.85 20.05 36.36
CA GLN A 273 25.38 18.70 36.18
C GLN A 273 24.57 17.94 35.12
N LEU A 274 25.17 17.72 33.95
CA LEU A 274 24.65 16.82 32.93
C LEU A 274 24.84 15.36 33.39
N GLY A 275 23.85 14.82 34.10
CA GLY A 275 23.80 13.42 34.51
C GLY A 275 23.01 12.52 33.56
N LEU A 276 22.91 11.24 33.94
CA LEU A 276 22.11 10.17 33.30
C LEU A 276 20.71 10.58 32.79
N PRO A 277 19.97 11.51 33.42
CA PRO A 277 18.64 11.90 32.93
C PRO A 277 18.63 12.62 31.59
N ILE A 278 19.70 13.35 31.23
CA ILE A 278 19.77 14.01 29.92
C ILE A 278 20.02 12.98 28.81
N ASP A 279 20.85 11.96 29.07
CA ASP A 279 21.07 10.85 28.13
C ASP A 279 19.77 10.06 27.88
N LEU A 280 18.97 9.84 28.93
CA LEU A 280 17.65 9.22 28.82
C LEU A 280 16.65 10.10 28.05
N CYS A 281 16.67 11.41 28.23
CA CYS A 281 15.87 12.36 27.45
C CYS A 281 16.25 12.35 25.96
N ILE A 282 17.54 12.29 25.65
CA ILE A 282 18.05 12.19 24.28
C ILE A 282 17.66 10.85 23.65
N LEU A 283 17.85 9.74 24.37
CA LEU A 283 17.47 8.40 23.91
C LEU A 283 15.96 8.29 23.67
N PHE A 284 15.14 8.81 24.59
CA PHE A 284 13.68 8.83 24.46
C PHE A 284 13.24 9.68 23.27
N SER A 285 13.91 10.81 23.02
CA SER A 285 13.61 11.67 21.87
C SER A 285 14.05 11.07 20.54
N LEU A 286 15.17 10.34 20.52
CA LEU A 286 15.58 9.52 19.38
C LEU A 286 14.54 8.42 19.09
N CYS A 287 14.07 7.71 20.11
CA CYS A 287 13.02 6.71 19.95
C CYS A 287 11.69 7.33 19.46
N ALA A 288 11.29 8.49 19.97
CA ALA A 288 10.10 9.20 19.53
C ALA A 288 10.24 9.73 18.09
N PHE A 289 11.41 10.26 17.72
CA PHE A 289 11.74 10.68 16.36
C PHE A 289 11.73 9.49 15.38
N LEU A 290 12.32 8.36 15.76
CA LEU A 290 12.20 7.12 14.98
C LEU A 290 10.75 6.68 14.84
N GLY A 291 9.92 6.89 15.87
CA GLY A 291 8.46 6.73 15.80
C GLY A 291 7.79 7.66 14.78
N VAL A 292 8.21 8.93 14.67
CA VAL A 292 7.74 9.85 13.62
C VAL A 292 8.14 9.36 12.25
N CYS A 293 9.41 8.99 12.08
CA CYS A 293 9.89 8.49 10.80
C CYS A 293 9.11 7.24 10.39
N ALA A 294 8.78 6.35 11.33
CA ALA A 294 7.92 5.21 11.09
C ALA A 294 6.51 5.65 10.67
N VAL A 295 5.92 6.69 11.24
CA VAL A 295 4.56 7.16 10.87
C VAL A 295 4.52 7.98 9.59
N VAL A 296 5.52 8.81 9.34
CA VAL A 296 5.70 9.46 8.04
C VAL A 296 5.86 8.39 6.95
N ALA A 297 6.48 7.25 7.27
CA ALA A 297 6.53 6.11 6.37
C ALA A 297 5.19 5.41 6.13
N LEU A 298 4.19 5.64 6.99
CA LEU A 298 2.82 5.12 6.83
C LEU A 298 1.89 6.06 6.08
N ASN A 299 2.27 7.32 5.86
CA ASN A 299 1.45 8.34 5.19
C ASN A 299 1.90 8.57 3.75
#